data_AF-A0A0M3J0P7-F1
#
_entry.id   AF-A0A0M3J0P7-F1
#
_cell.length_a   1.000
_cell.length_b   1.000
_cell.length_c   1.000
_cell.angle_alpha   90.00
_cell.angle_beta   90.00
_cell.angle_gamma   90.00
#
_symmetry.space_group_name_H-M   'P 1'
#
loop_
_entity.id
_entity.type
_entity.pdbx_description
1 polymer ?
#
loop_
_entity_poly.entity_id
_entity_poly.type
_entity_poly.pdbx_seq_one_letter_code
_entity_poly.pdbx_strand_id
1 'polypeptide(L)'
;LDVLSRNNIITNYKELHTEDSVKFLLEIPKGTPNGLCSNNAAVSADERKQKLRKALKLDSVVGTSTMVLFDERNTLRKFDAIEEIFEVFFEVRRRKYIERREHQKRQLQAKLRFFENQYRFVEMLLNRELIIEGKSRQDIEEALRSRNFESDPLHTQQDDDVNNNSGGERNKSSAEFGYLLDMPLIRLTSEEAKSLCERRDSKRVEMDQLEHTDWKTMWRDDLQNLLAVSGCFVK
;
A
#
# COMPACT_ATOMS: atom_id res chain seq x y z
N LEU A 1 -44.40 2.38 -9.34
CA LEU A 1 -45.33 1.32 -9.78
C LEU A 1 -46.76 1.83 -9.98
N ASP A 2 -47.16 2.89 -9.26
CA ASP A 2 -48.48 3.54 -9.41
C ASP A 2 -48.83 3.98 -10.82
N VAL A 3 -47.86 4.46 -11.60
CA VAL A 3 -48.07 4.81 -13.03
C VAL A 3 -48.44 3.57 -13.85
N LEU A 4 -47.90 2.39 -13.52
CA LEU A 4 -48.23 1.14 -14.19
C LEU A 4 -49.60 0.61 -13.76
N SER A 5 -50.00 0.84 -12.51
CA SER A 5 -51.34 0.52 -12.00
C SER A 5 -52.41 1.40 -12.66
N ARG A 6 -52.15 2.72 -12.76
CA ARG A 6 -53.02 3.68 -13.47
C ARG A 6 -53.19 3.36 -14.95
N ASN A 7 -52.16 2.79 -15.58
CA ASN A 7 -52.19 2.35 -16.97
C ASN A 7 -52.80 0.94 -17.15
N ASN A 8 -53.36 0.34 -16.09
CA ASN A 8 -53.97 -0.99 -16.06
C ASN A 8 -53.03 -2.13 -16.52
N ILE A 9 -51.72 -1.92 -16.31
CA ILE A 9 -50.67 -2.89 -16.65
C ILE A 9 -50.50 -3.90 -15.51
N ILE A 10 -50.66 -3.44 -14.26
CA ILE A 10 -50.70 -4.26 -13.04
C ILE A 10 -51.98 -3.95 -12.27
N THR A 11 -52.57 -4.96 -11.65
CA THR A 11 -53.75 -4.80 -10.78
C THR A 11 -53.34 -4.32 -9.40
N ASN A 12 -52.31 -4.94 -8.83
CA ASN A 12 -51.81 -4.64 -7.49
C ASN A 12 -50.32 -5.01 -7.39
N TYR A 13 -49.65 -4.53 -6.35
CA TYR A 13 -48.30 -4.97 -6.02
C TYR A 13 -48.07 -5.02 -4.50
N LYS A 14 -47.13 -5.87 -4.06
CA LYS A 14 -46.64 -5.92 -2.69
C LYS A 14 -45.14 -5.71 -2.65
N GLU A 15 -44.69 -4.91 -1.70
CA GLU A 15 -43.29 -4.62 -1.44
C GLU A 15 -42.77 -5.57 -0.35
N LEU A 16 -41.74 -6.34 -0.67
CA LEU A 16 -41.13 -7.33 0.24
C LEU A 16 -39.63 -7.05 0.33
N HIS A 17 -39.29 -5.79 0.60
CA HIS A 17 -37.91 -5.33 0.63
C HIS A 17 -37.20 -5.72 1.93
N THR A 18 -35.90 -5.91 1.84
CA THR A 18 -34.99 -5.91 2.99
C THR A 18 -34.02 -4.73 2.81
N GLU A 19 -33.15 -4.48 3.79
CA GLU A 19 -32.14 -3.42 3.68
C GLU A 19 -31.25 -3.59 2.43
N ASP A 20 -30.88 -4.83 2.10
CA ASP A 20 -29.97 -5.14 0.98
C ASP A 20 -30.65 -5.72 -0.26
N SER A 21 -31.99 -5.86 -0.27
CA SER A 21 -32.68 -6.51 -1.38
C SER A 21 -34.01 -5.88 -1.74
N VAL A 22 -34.23 -5.74 -3.05
CA VAL A 22 -35.45 -5.17 -3.61
C VAL A 22 -36.27 -6.29 -4.26
N LYS A 23 -37.39 -6.62 -3.62
CA LYS A 23 -38.37 -7.61 -4.11
C LYS A 23 -39.77 -7.01 -4.21
N PHE A 24 -40.36 -7.13 -5.39
CA PHE A 24 -41.75 -6.77 -5.67
C PHE A 24 -42.54 -8.00 -6.08
N LEU A 25 -43.73 -8.18 -5.53
CA LEU A 25 -44.73 -9.14 -6.01
C LEU A 25 -45.77 -8.37 -6.81
N LEU A 26 -45.92 -8.67 -8.10
CA LEU A 26 -46.86 -7.98 -8.99
C LEU A 26 -48.06 -8.88 -9.30
N GLU A 27 -49.27 -8.35 -9.16
CA GLU A 27 -50.50 -9.01 -9.59
C GLU A 27 -50.90 -8.45 -10.96
N ILE A 28 -51.00 -9.30 -11.97
CA ILE A 28 -51.27 -8.91 -13.37
C ILE A 28 -52.69 -9.36 -13.77
N PRO A 29 -53.52 -8.50 -14.38
CA PRO A 29 -54.88 -8.85 -14.77
C PRO A 29 -54.90 -9.86 -15.92
N LYS A 30 -55.75 -10.89 -15.80
CA LYS A 30 -55.97 -11.92 -16.83
C LYS A 30 -56.68 -11.28 -18.04
N GLY A 31 -56.04 -11.26 -19.20
CA GLY A 31 -56.63 -10.74 -20.45
C GLY A 31 -56.12 -9.37 -20.91
N THR A 32 -54.97 -8.90 -20.43
CA THR A 32 -54.36 -7.67 -20.94
C THR A 32 -53.97 -7.82 -22.43
N PRO A 33 -54.45 -6.96 -23.35
CA PRO A 33 -54.24 -7.10 -24.79
C PRO A 33 -52.77 -6.96 -25.22
N ASN A 34 -51.93 -6.32 -24.41
CA ASN A 34 -50.48 -6.19 -24.59
C ASN A 34 -49.70 -7.09 -23.60
N GLY A 35 -50.21 -8.30 -23.35
CA GLY A 35 -49.85 -9.15 -22.23
C GLY A 35 -48.35 -9.29 -21.95
N LEU A 36 -47.92 -8.78 -20.80
CA LEU A 36 -46.63 -9.12 -20.16
C LEU A 36 -46.54 -10.61 -19.82
N CYS A 37 -47.70 -11.28 -19.71
CA CYS A 37 -47.83 -12.71 -19.45
C CYS A 37 -48.87 -13.34 -20.40
N SER A 38 -48.81 -13.02 -21.69
CA SER A 38 -49.58 -13.80 -22.67
C SER A 38 -48.96 -15.21 -22.75
N ASN A 39 -49.76 -16.23 -22.41
CA ASN A 39 -49.39 -17.64 -22.51
C ASN A 39 -49.42 -18.13 -23.97
N ASN A 40 -49.34 -17.23 -24.96
CA ASN A 40 -49.30 -17.63 -26.36
C ASN A 40 -48.00 -18.39 -26.61
N ALA A 41 -48.12 -19.68 -26.94
CA ALA A 41 -47.01 -20.59 -27.22
C ALA A 41 -46.12 -20.18 -28.42
N ALA A 42 -46.51 -19.14 -29.15
CA ALA A 42 -45.82 -18.64 -30.34
C ALA A 42 -44.69 -17.62 -30.06
N VAL A 43 -44.57 -17.10 -28.83
CA VAL A 43 -43.53 -16.11 -28.46
C VAL A 43 -42.46 -16.78 -27.62
N SER A 44 -41.20 -16.65 -28.05
CA SER A 44 -40.05 -17.20 -27.34
C SER A 44 -39.97 -16.66 -25.90
N ALA A 45 -39.43 -17.45 -24.97
CA ALA A 45 -39.35 -17.06 -23.57
C ALA A 45 -38.54 -15.77 -23.36
N ASP A 46 -37.54 -15.51 -24.20
CA ASP A 46 -36.66 -14.34 -24.08
C ASP A 46 -37.30 -13.05 -24.60
N GLU A 47 -38.12 -13.12 -25.65
CA GLU A 47 -38.92 -11.97 -26.11
C GLU A 47 -39.91 -11.50 -25.03
N ARG A 48 -40.52 -12.42 -24.28
CA ARG A 48 -41.40 -12.08 -23.15
C ARG A 48 -40.63 -11.36 -22.05
N LYS A 49 -39.42 -11.84 -21.71
CA LYS A 49 -38.56 -11.19 -20.71
C LYS A 49 -38.16 -9.77 -21.13
N GLN A 50 -37.80 -9.57 -22.40
CA GLN A 50 -37.39 -8.27 -22.90
C GLN A 50 -38.54 -7.26 -22.89
N LYS A 51 -39.74 -7.67 -23.30
CA LYS A 51 -40.96 -6.86 -23.21
C LYS A 51 -41.28 -6.48 -21.76
N LEU A 52 -41.12 -7.42 -20.82
CA LEU A 52 -41.31 -7.19 -19.40
C LEU A 52 -40.33 -6.18 -18.82
N ARG A 53 -39.03 -6.33 -19.10
CA ARG A 53 -37.99 -5.38 -18.67
C ARG A 53 -38.26 -3.96 -19.16
N LYS A 54 -38.65 -3.82 -20.44
CA LYS A 54 -38.99 -2.53 -21.04
C LYS A 54 -40.24 -1.90 -20.41
N ALA A 55 -41.30 -2.69 -20.22
CA ALA A 55 -42.55 -2.21 -19.63
C ALA A 55 -42.39 -1.79 -18.16
N LEU A 56 -41.56 -2.50 -17.40
CA LEU A 56 -41.24 -2.19 -16.02
C LEU A 56 -40.10 -1.16 -15.85
N LYS A 57 -39.48 -0.70 -16.95
CA LYS A 57 -38.32 0.22 -16.97
C LYS A 57 -37.15 -0.29 -16.12
N LEU A 58 -36.88 -1.59 -16.18
CA LEU A 58 -35.79 -2.22 -15.43
C LEU A 58 -34.42 -2.07 -16.11
N ASP A 59 -34.41 -1.67 -17.37
CA ASP A 59 -33.17 -1.41 -18.10
C ASP A 59 -32.94 0.12 -18.17
N SER A 60 -31.74 0.54 -17.81
CA SER A 60 -31.24 1.91 -18.01
C SER A 60 -29.92 1.85 -18.76
N VAL A 61 -29.68 2.81 -19.63
CA VAL A 61 -28.42 2.91 -20.38
C VAL A 61 -27.52 3.88 -19.67
N VAL A 62 -26.39 3.40 -19.17
CA VAL A 62 -25.33 4.25 -18.61
C VAL A 62 -24.28 4.45 -19.69
N GLY A 63 -24.10 5.71 -20.11
CA GLY A 63 -23.07 6.07 -21.07
C GLY A 63 -21.72 6.27 -20.40
N THR A 64 -20.67 5.62 -20.89
CA THR A 64 -19.28 5.77 -20.44
C THR A 64 -18.46 6.72 -21.32
N SER A 65 -19.14 7.65 -22.02
CA SER A 65 -18.53 8.51 -23.05
C SER A 65 -17.56 9.56 -22.52
N THR A 66 -17.59 9.84 -21.21
CA THR A 66 -16.81 10.91 -20.58
C THR A 66 -15.99 10.37 -19.43
N MET A 67 -14.83 9.79 -19.74
CA MET A 67 -13.82 9.40 -18.75
C MET A 67 -12.71 10.46 -18.76
N VAL A 68 -12.83 11.46 -17.89
CA VAL A 68 -11.85 12.56 -17.78
C VAL A 68 -11.23 12.51 -16.39
N LEU A 69 -9.91 12.32 -16.33
CA LEU A 69 -9.15 12.11 -15.10
C LEU A 69 -7.86 12.93 -15.13
N PHE A 70 -7.27 13.16 -13.95
CA PHE A 70 -5.91 13.70 -13.85
C PHE A 70 -4.87 12.61 -14.06
N ASP A 71 -3.84 12.91 -14.83
CA ASP A 71 -2.71 12.00 -15.04
C ASP A 71 -1.60 12.18 -13.98
N GLU A 72 -0.49 11.44 -14.13
CA GLU A 72 0.65 11.52 -13.20
C GLU A 72 1.32 12.91 -13.11
N ARG A 73 1.04 13.79 -14.09
CA ARG A 73 1.56 15.17 -14.15
C ARG A 73 0.54 16.19 -13.67
N ASN A 74 -0.57 15.74 -13.08
CA ASN A 74 -1.72 16.56 -12.70
C ASN A 74 -2.34 17.32 -13.89
N THR A 75 -2.25 16.77 -15.09
CA THR A 75 -2.89 17.32 -16.29
C THR A 75 -4.19 16.59 -16.59
N LEU A 76 -5.20 17.35 -17.03
CA LEU A 76 -6.52 16.80 -17.32
C LEU A 76 -6.52 16.10 -18.68
N ARG A 77 -6.82 14.81 -18.69
CA ARG A 77 -6.85 13.98 -19.91
C ARG A 77 -8.19 13.26 -20.03
N LYS A 78 -8.72 13.23 -21.26
CA LYS A 78 -9.85 12.37 -21.63
C LYS A 78 -9.30 11.01 -22.08
N PHE A 79 -9.93 9.95 -21.60
CA PHE A 79 -9.68 8.56 -21.97
C PHE A 79 -10.87 8.04 -22.77
N ASP A 80 -10.61 7.38 -23.90
CA ASP A 80 -11.67 6.82 -24.74
C ASP A 80 -11.99 5.37 -24.36
N ALA A 81 -11.03 4.65 -23.78
CA ALA A 81 -11.16 3.28 -23.32
C ALA A 81 -10.65 3.11 -21.89
N ILE A 82 -11.18 2.11 -21.17
CA ILE A 82 -10.79 1.84 -19.78
C ILE A 82 -9.37 1.26 -19.72
N GLU A 83 -8.98 0.52 -20.76
CA GLU A 83 -7.67 -0.07 -20.96
C GLU A 83 -6.55 0.99 -20.91
N GLU A 84 -6.77 2.16 -21.52
CA GLU A 84 -5.81 3.27 -21.48
C GLU A 84 -5.56 3.78 -20.05
N ILE A 85 -6.60 3.80 -19.22
CA ILE A 85 -6.49 4.18 -17.81
C ILE A 85 -5.63 3.14 -17.08
N PHE A 86 -5.85 1.86 -17.34
CA PHE A 86 -5.08 0.77 -16.74
C PHE A 86 -3.61 0.77 -17.19
N GLU A 87 -3.31 1.07 -18.45
CA GLU A 87 -1.93 1.18 -18.94
C GLU A 87 -1.17 2.31 -18.22
N VAL A 88 -1.78 3.50 -18.12
CA VAL A 88 -1.19 4.63 -17.39
C VAL A 88 -1.01 4.29 -15.92
N PHE A 89 -2.02 3.71 -15.29
CA PHE A 89 -1.94 3.27 -13.90
C PHE A 89 -0.83 2.24 -13.69
N PHE A 90 -0.71 1.27 -14.59
CA PHE A 90 0.27 0.19 -14.49
C PHE A 90 1.70 0.72 -14.53
N GLU A 91 2.04 1.61 -15.45
CA GLU A 91 3.40 2.16 -15.55
C GLU A 91 3.77 3.02 -14.33
N VAL A 92 2.84 3.86 -13.86
CA VAL A 92 3.05 4.65 -12.63
C VAL A 92 3.26 3.71 -11.44
N ARG A 93 2.41 2.69 -11.30
CA ARG A 93 2.47 1.76 -10.19
C ARG A 93 3.75 0.93 -10.22
N ARG A 94 4.15 0.45 -11.39
CA ARG A 94 5.42 -0.26 -11.61
C ARG A 94 6.62 0.58 -11.18
N ARG A 95 6.71 1.83 -11.65
CA ARG A 95 7.77 2.76 -11.26
C ARG A 95 7.79 2.98 -9.74
N LYS A 96 6.63 3.15 -9.12
CA LYS A 96 6.52 3.31 -7.66
C LYS A 96 6.96 2.08 -6.87
N TYR A 97 6.75 0.87 -7.38
CA TYR A 97 7.30 -0.34 -6.73
C TYR A 97 8.82 -0.41 -6.82
N ILE A 98 9.41 0.00 -7.95
CA ILE A 98 10.86 0.09 -8.09
C ILE A 98 11.41 1.13 -7.10
N GLU A 99 10.84 2.34 -7.06
CA GLU A 99 11.20 3.38 -6.09
C GLU A 99 11.08 2.88 -4.64
N ARG A 100 9.98 2.18 -4.30
CA ARG A 100 9.76 1.56 -2.98
C ARG A 100 10.86 0.57 -2.64
N ARG A 101 11.23 -0.34 -3.55
CA ARG A 101 12.27 -1.34 -3.30
C ARG A 101 13.62 -0.68 -3.05
N GLU A 102 14.01 0.29 -3.87
CA GLU A 102 15.27 1.01 -3.69
C GLU A 102 15.31 1.80 -2.39
N HIS A 103 14.17 2.38 -1.98
CA HIS A 103 14.06 3.04 -0.68
C HIS A 103 14.19 2.03 0.49
N GLN A 104 13.50 0.89 0.42
CA GLN A 104 13.62 -0.17 1.42
C GLN A 104 15.06 -0.71 1.51
N LYS A 105 15.73 -0.87 0.36
CA LYS A 105 17.13 -1.28 0.30
C LYS A 105 18.03 -0.26 1.01
N ARG A 106 17.89 1.03 0.69
CA ARG A 106 18.65 2.11 1.36
C ARG A 106 18.42 2.11 2.87
N GLN A 107 17.17 2.00 3.33
CA GLN A 107 16.86 1.94 4.76
C GLN A 107 17.49 0.73 5.46
N LEU A 108 17.42 -0.46 4.83
CA LEU A 108 18.01 -1.67 5.40
C LEU A 108 19.54 -1.58 5.41
N GLN A 109 20.17 -0.99 4.38
CA GLN A 109 21.62 -0.79 4.32
C GLN A 109 22.08 0.14 5.44
N ALA A 110 21.37 1.24 5.68
CA ALA A 110 21.66 2.14 6.78
C ALA A 110 21.54 1.45 8.15
N LYS A 111 20.47 0.66 8.36
CA LYS A 111 20.29 -0.15 9.59
C LYS A 111 21.40 -1.18 9.78
N LEU A 112 21.86 -1.81 8.71
CA LEU A 112 22.97 -2.76 8.75
C LEU A 112 24.25 -2.09 9.22
N ARG A 113 24.65 -0.99 8.57
CA ARG A 113 25.86 -0.22 8.95
C ARG A 113 25.76 0.30 10.38
N PHE A 114 24.56 0.72 10.80
CA PHE A 114 24.30 1.14 12.17
C PHE A 114 24.59 0.03 13.18
N PHE A 115 24.05 -1.18 12.96
CA PHE A 115 24.31 -2.33 13.84
C PHE A 115 25.75 -2.84 13.74
N GLU A 116 26.36 -2.82 12.55
CA GLU A 116 27.77 -3.16 12.36
C GLU A 116 28.69 -2.24 13.16
N ASN A 117 28.45 -0.93 13.11
CA ASN A 117 29.23 0.04 13.89
C ASN A 117 28.99 -0.11 15.39
N GLN A 118 27.75 -0.33 15.84
CA GLN A 118 27.47 -0.59 17.26
C GLN A 118 28.14 -1.86 17.75
N TYR A 119 28.04 -2.96 16.99
CA TYR A 119 28.69 -4.22 17.32
C TYR A 119 30.21 -4.04 17.42
N ARG A 120 30.83 -3.43 16.40
CA ARG A 120 32.28 -3.19 16.37
C ARG A 120 32.75 -2.33 17.54
N PHE A 121 31.99 -1.30 17.89
CA PHE A 121 32.30 -0.46 19.05
C PHE A 121 32.31 -1.25 20.37
N VAL A 122 31.24 -2.03 20.62
CA VAL A 122 31.13 -2.84 21.84
C VAL A 122 32.22 -3.92 21.88
N GLU A 123 32.47 -4.61 20.77
CA GLU A 123 33.50 -5.65 20.66
C GLU A 123 34.90 -5.10 20.95
N MET A 124 35.26 -3.95 20.37
CA MET A 124 36.56 -3.30 20.62
C MET A 124 36.73 -2.84 22.06
N LEU A 125 35.66 -2.40 22.72
CA LEU A 125 35.69 -2.02 24.14
C LEU A 125 35.88 -3.24 25.04
N LEU A 126 35.17 -4.35 24.75
CA LEU A 126 35.30 -5.62 25.47
C LEU A 126 36.71 -6.21 25.31
N ASN A 127 37.30 -6.11 24.12
CA ASN A 127 38.66 -6.56 23.82
C ASN A 127 39.75 -5.60 24.35
N ARG A 128 39.37 -4.48 24.96
CA ARG A 128 40.27 -3.40 25.44
C ARG A 128 41.13 -2.75 24.34
N GLU A 129 40.71 -2.87 23.07
CA GLU A 129 41.36 -2.22 21.92
C GLU A 129 41.01 -0.73 21.83
N LEU A 130 39.85 -0.36 22.39
CA LEU A 130 39.39 1.01 22.52
C LEU A 130 39.17 1.32 24.00
N ILE A 131 39.95 2.25 24.55
CA ILE A 131 39.83 2.70 25.95
C ILE A 131 39.18 4.07 25.95
N ILE A 132 37.99 4.16 26.57
CA ILE A 132 37.21 5.40 26.76
C ILE A 132 37.39 6.02 28.14
N GLU A 133 37.83 5.23 29.12
CA GLU A 133 38.00 5.67 30.51
C GLU A 133 39.06 6.78 30.61
N GLY A 134 38.69 7.91 31.22
CA GLY A 134 39.61 9.02 31.47
C GLY A 134 39.98 9.88 30.25
N LYS A 135 39.37 9.64 29.08
CA LYS A 135 39.61 10.44 27.87
C LYS A 135 38.56 11.54 27.68
N SER A 136 38.94 12.63 27.02
CA SER A 136 37.97 13.65 26.61
C SER A 136 37.08 13.13 25.47
N ARG A 137 35.87 13.67 25.32
CA ARG A 137 34.97 13.27 24.23
C ARG A 137 35.62 13.48 22.85
N GLN A 138 36.35 14.57 22.68
CA GLN A 138 37.04 14.90 21.42
C GLN A 138 38.10 13.85 21.05
N ASP A 139 38.89 13.39 22.03
CA ASP A 139 39.90 12.34 21.81
C ASP A 139 39.26 11.00 21.41
N ILE A 140 38.09 10.69 21.98
CA ILE A 140 37.34 9.47 21.63
C ILE A 140 36.79 9.58 20.21
N GLU A 141 36.19 10.71 19.84
CA GLU A 141 35.70 10.95 18.48
C GLU A 141 36.83 10.87 17.43
N GLU A 142 38.03 11.39 17.73
CA GLU A 142 39.19 11.27 16.86
C GLU A 142 39.72 9.82 16.77
N ALA A 143 39.67 9.08 17.87
CA ALA A 143 39.99 7.65 17.89
C ALA A 143 38.99 6.81 17.06
N LEU A 144 37.72 7.22 17.01
CA LEU A 144 36.69 6.60 16.17
C LEU A 144 36.89 6.95 14.69
N ARG A 145 37.20 8.22 14.37
CA ARG A 145 37.52 8.64 12.99
C ARG A 145 38.74 7.92 12.44
N SER A 146 39.82 7.81 13.21
CA SER A 146 41.03 7.08 12.80
C SER A 146 40.81 5.58 12.57
N ARG A 147 39.74 5.01 13.13
CA ARG A 147 39.32 3.61 12.96
C ARG A 147 38.19 3.43 11.95
N ASN A 148 37.88 4.45 11.15
CA ASN A 148 36.84 4.42 10.12
C ASN A 148 35.46 4.02 10.66
N PHE A 149 35.06 4.54 11.83
CA PHE A 149 33.64 4.51 12.22
C PHE A 149 32.88 5.51 11.37
N GLU A 150 31.73 5.08 10.84
CA GLU A 150 30.86 5.98 10.08
C GLU A 150 30.08 6.87 11.06
N SER A 151 29.74 8.07 10.61
CA SER A 151 28.72 8.91 11.25
C SER A 151 27.37 8.19 11.24
N ASP A 152 26.44 8.55 12.13
CA ASP A 152 25.13 7.86 12.25
C ASP A 152 24.46 7.61 10.88
N PRO A 153 24.43 6.35 10.42
CA PRO A 153 23.87 6.01 9.11
C PRO A 153 22.36 6.28 9.02
N LEU A 154 21.65 6.33 10.15
CA LEU A 154 20.20 6.55 10.19
C LEU A 154 19.84 8.03 10.13
N HIS A 155 20.64 8.90 10.75
CA HIS A 155 20.40 10.35 10.71
C HIS A 155 20.71 10.93 9.32
N THR A 156 21.70 10.38 8.63
CA THR A 156 22.09 10.81 7.27
C THR A 156 20.98 10.56 6.23
N GLN A 157 20.11 9.56 6.46
CA GLN A 157 19.00 9.25 5.56
C GLN A 157 17.76 10.15 5.77
N GLN A 158 17.57 10.72 6.97
CA GLN A 158 16.40 11.57 7.24
C GLN A 158 16.51 12.96 6.61
N ASP A 159 17.73 13.47 6.46
CA ASP A 159 17.97 14.80 5.88
C ASP A 159 17.75 14.83 4.36
N ASP A 160 17.88 13.69 3.66
CA ASP A 160 17.71 13.62 2.20
C ASP A 160 16.24 13.52 1.75
N ASP A 161 15.34 13.00 2.59
CA ASP A 161 13.90 12.86 2.28
C ASP A 161 13.07 14.09 2.74
N VAL A 162 13.65 15.00 3.55
CA VAL A 162 12.99 16.21 4.05
C VAL A 162 13.60 17.45 3.39
N ASN A 163 13.02 17.83 2.25
CA ASN A 163 12.97 19.18 1.69
C ASN A 163 13.84 20.25 2.38
N ASN A 164 14.91 20.67 1.71
CA ASN A 164 15.80 21.82 1.96
C ASN A 164 15.11 23.04 2.62
N ASN A 165 14.97 23.06 3.96
CA ASN A 165 14.85 24.31 4.71
C ASN A 165 15.03 24.12 6.22
N SER A 166 16.28 23.99 6.68
CA SER A 166 16.67 24.30 8.06
C SER A 166 18.18 24.54 8.15
N GLY A 167 18.58 25.82 8.05
CA GLY A 167 19.96 26.27 8.21
C GLY A 167 20.42 26.17 9.67
N GLY A 168 21.02 25.03 10.03
CA GLY A 168 21.56 24.76 11.36
C GLY A 168 22.96 24.14 11.33
N GLU A 169 23.94 24.79 10.70
CA GLU A 169 25.31 24.28 10.54
C GLU A 169 26.17 24.23 11.82
N ARG A 170 25.60 24.40 13.03
CA ARG A 170 26.43 24.59 14.24
C ARG A 170 26.57 23.41 15.21
N ASN A 171 25.90 22.27 15.00
CA ASN A 171 25.96 21.10 15.90
C ASN A 171 26.20 19.74 15.21
N LYS A 172 26.72 19.73 13.97
CA LYS A 172 26.87 18.48 13.20
C LYS A 172 27.99 17.56 13.72
N SER A 173 29.04 18.13 14.31
CA SER A 173 30.20 17.37 14.80
C SER A 173 29.94 16.64 16.12
N SER A 174 29.19 17.23 17.05
CA SER A 174 28.90 16.57 18.35
C SER A 174 27.92 15.41 18.23
N ALA A 175 27.09 15.40 17.18
CA ALA A 175 26.08 14.37 16.94
C ALA A 175 26.60 13.18 16.12
N GLU A 176 27.77 13.30 15.48
CA GLU A 176 28.29 12.35 14.49
C GLU A 176 28.36 10.91 15.03
N PHE A 177 28.91 10.76 16.24
CA PHE A 177 29.07 9.48 16.94
C PHE A 177 28.15 9.35 18.16
N GLY A 178 27.13 10.20 18.29
CA GLY A 178 26.21 10.17 19.44
C GLY A 178 25.57 8.81 19.66
N TYR A 179 25.19 8.12 18.58
CA TYR A 179 24.60 6.78 18.62
C TYR A 179 25.52 5.67 19.19
N LEU A 180 26.83 5.94 19.30
CA LEU A 180 27.82 5.07 19.96
C LEU A 180 28.14 5.56 21.37
N LEU A 181 28.42 6.86 21.51
CA LEU A 181 28.92 7.45 22.76
C LEU A 181 27.83 7.62 23.83
N ASP A 182 26.59 7.82 23.41
CA ASP A 182 25.45 8.01 24.31
C ASP A 182 24.79 6.66 24.67
N MET A 183 25.47 5.53 24.35
CA MET A 183 25.01 4.19 24.67
C MET A 183 25.10 3.93 26.19
N PRO A 184 24.04 3.42 26.84
CA PRO A 184 24.09 3.05 28.25
C PRO A 184 25.17 2.01 28.55
N LEU A 185 25.90 2.16 29.66
CA LEU A 185 26.98 1.24 30.06
C LEU A 185 26.53 -0.22 30.16
N ILE A 186 25.27 -0.47 30.53
CA ILE A 186 24.69 -1.83 30.59
C ILE A 186 24.69 -2.54 29.22
N ARG A 187 24.75 -1.78 28.13
CA ARG A 187 24.83 -2.30 26.77
C ARG A 187 26.25 -2.65 26.32
N LEU A 188 27.25 -2.41 27.17
CA LEU A 188 28.65 -2.72 26.93
C LEU A 188 29.00 -4.08 27.53
N THR A 189 28.16 -5.09 27.28
CA THR A 189 28.30 -6.46 27.79
C THR A 189 28.45 -7.44 26.63
N SER A 190 28.99 -8.63 26.91
CA SER A 190 29.13 -9.70 25.91
C SER A 190 27.78 -10.21 25.42
N GLU A 191 26.73 -10.14 26.26
CA GLU A 191 25.36 -10.48 25.90
C GLU A 191 24.79 -9.50 24.87
N GLU A 192 24.99 -8.19 25.09
CA GLU A 192 24.56 -7.17 24.13
C GLU A 192 25.35 -7.20 22.84
N ALA A 193 26.65 -7.52 22.87
CA ALA A 193 27.44 -7.77 21.66
C ALA A 193 26.84 -8.92 20.84
N LYS A 194 26.44 -10.03 21.48
CA LYS A 194 25.74 -11.14 20.81
C LYS A 194 24.40 -10.70 20.23
N SER A 195 23.59 -9.96 20.98
CA SER A 195 22.31 -9.44 20.49
C SER A 195 22.47 -8.49 19.29
N LEU A 196 23.49 -7.61 19.31
CA LEU A 196 23.80 -6.74 18.17
C LEU A 196 24.25 -7.54 16.94
N CYS A 197 25.03 -8.61 17.14
CA CYS A 197 25.43 -9.54 16.09
C CYS A 197 24.22 -10.22 15.45
N GLU A 198 23.31 -10.77 16.26
CA GLU A 198 22.07 -11.40 15.79
C GLU A 198 21.17 -10.41 15.03
N ARG A 199 21.06 -9.17 15.51
CA ARG A 199 20.31 -8.09 14.83
C ARG A 199 20.92 -7.73 13.49
N ARG A 200 22.25 -7.62 13.41
CA ARG A 200 22.97 -7.40 12.15
C ARG A 200 22.68 -8.55 11.18
N ASP A 201 22.85 -9.79 11.62
CA ASP A 201 22.72 -10.96 10.76
C ASP A 201 21.28 -11.14 10.26
N SER A 202 20.29 -10.89 11.12
CA SER A 202 18.88 -10.85 10.73
C SER A 202 18.61 -9.81 9.65
N LYS A 203 19.18 -8.59 9.79
CA LYS A 203 19.05 -7.55 8.76
C LYS A 203 19.82 -7.85 7.48
N ARG A 204 20.90 -8.63 7.54
CA ARG A 204 21.64 -9.08 6.36
C ARG A 204 20.79 -10.09 5.58
N VAL A 205 20.16 -11.02 6.28
CA VAL A 205 19.22 -11.96 5.66
C VAL A 205 18.04 -11.21 5.02
N GLU A 206 17.45 -10.22 5.69
CA GLU A 206 16.39 -9.38 5.10
C GLU A 206 16.87 -8.63 3.85
N MET A 207 18.10 -8.12 3.85
CA MET A 207 18.72 -7.47 2.70
C MET A 207 18.85 -8.44 1.53
N ASP A 208 19.43 -9.61 1.77
CA ASP A 208 19.65 -10.62 0.74
C ASP A 208 18.31 -11.04 0.14
N GLN A 209 17.28 -11.25 0.96
CA GLN A 209 15.93 -11.51 0.49
C GLN A 209 15.41 -10.39 -0.42
N LEU A 210 15.55 -9.12 0.00
CA LEU A 210 15.09 -7.98 -0.78
C LEU A 210 15.83 -7.85 -2.12
N GLU A 211 17.12 -8.16 -2.18
CA GLU A 211 17.90 -8.14 -3.43
C GLU A 211 17.41 -9.15 -4.46
N HIS A 212 16.91 -10.31 -4.01
CA HIS A 212 16.36 -11.35 -4.87
C HIS A 212 14.88 -11.13 -5.20
N THR A 213 14.22 -10.14 -4.58
CA THR A 213 12.83 -9.80 -4.89
C THR A 213 12.73 -8.80 -6.04
N ASP A 214 11.87 -9.12 -7.01
CA ASP A 214 11.51 -8.22 -8.10
C ASP A 214 10.26 -7.41 -7.75
N TRP A 215 10.09 -6.26 -8.40
CA TRP A 215 8.89 -5.42 -8.24
C TRP A 215 7.60 -6.19 -8.55
N LYS A 216 7.66 -7.17 -9.48
CA LYS A 216 6.54 -8.05 -9.82
C LYS A 216 6.11 -8.91 -8.64
N THR A 217 7.07 -9.50 -7.93
CA THR A 217 6.79 -10.37 -6.78
C THR A 217 6.18 -9.54 -5.66
N MET A 218 6.81 -8.40 -5.33
CA MET A 218 6.29 -7.48 -4.32
C MET A 218 4.85 -7.03 -4.61
N TRP A 219 4.54 -6.74 -5.88
CA TRP A 219 3.19 -6.35 -6.25
C TRP A 219 2.21 -7.53 -6.15
N ARG A 220 2.58 -8.73 -6.60
CA ARG A 220 1.72 -9.91 -6.44
C ARG A 220 1.42 -10.22 -4.98
N ASP A 221 2.42 -10.12 -4.10
CA ASP A 221 2.25 -10.37 -2.67
C ASP A 221 1.27 -9.35 -2.06
N ASP A 222 1.39 -8.05 -2.41
CA ASP A 222 0.44 -7.02 -1.98
C ASP A 222 -0.98 -7.29 -2.50
N LEU A 223 -1.14 -7.75 -3.74
CA LEU A 223 -2.44 -8.12 -4.30
C LEU A 223 -3.04 -9.34 -3.60
N GLN A 224 -2.23 -10.34 -3.27
CA GLN A 224 -2.66 -11.51 -2.53
C GLN A 224 -3.08 -11.15 -1.09
N ASN A 225 -2.32 -10.26 -0.44
CA ASN A 225 -2.67 -9.74 0.88
C ASN A 225 -4.00 -8.96 0.83
N LEU A 226 -4.22 -8.14 -0.20
CA LEU A 226 -5.47 -7.42 -0.39
C LEU A 226 -6.64 -8.40 -0.58
N LEU A 227 -6.48 -9.42 -1.43
CA LEU A 227 -7.50 -10.45 -1.63
C LEU A 227 -7.82 -11.23 -0.35
N ALA A 228 -6.81 -11.58 0.44
CA ALA A 228 -6.99 -12.28 1.71
C ALA A 228 -7.82 -11.44 2.70
N VAL A 229 -7.56 -10.13 2.77
CA VAL A 229 -8.33 -9.21 3.62
C VAL A 229 -9.75 -9.05 3.09
N SER A 230 -9.94 -8.82 1.78
CA SER A 230 -11.28 -8.65 1.19
C SER A 230 -12.14 -9.92 1.32
N GLY A 231 -11.54 -11.11 1.24
CA GLY A 231 -12.25 -12.37 1.48
C GLY A 231 -12.75 -12.53 2.91
N CYS A 232 -12.18 -11.81 3.88
CA CYS A 232 -12.63 -11.78 5.27
C CYS A 232 -13.86 -10.88 5.48
N PHE A 233 -14.12 -9.93 4.58
CA PHE A 233 -15.25 -9.00 4.66
C PHE A 233 -16.54 -9.50 3.99
N VAL A 234 -16.48 -10.59 3.22
CA VAL A 234 -17.64 -11.18 2.49
C VAL A 234 -18.21 -12.40 3.24
N LYS A 235 -18.12 -12.43 4.57
CA LYS A 235 -18.78 -13.44 5.41
C LYS A 235 -19.81 -12.81 6.33
#